data_AF-A0A392MV18-F1
#
_entry.id   AF-A0A392MV18-F1
#
_cell.length_a   1.000
_cell.length_b   1.000
_cell.length_c   1.000
_cell.angle_alpha   90.00
_cell.angle_beta   90.00
_cell.angle_gamma   90.00
#
_symmetry.space_group_name_H-M   'P 1'
#
loop_
_entity.id
_entity.type
_entity.pdbx_description
1 polymer ?
#
loop_
_entity_poly.entity_id
_entity_poly.type
_entity_poly.pdbx_seq_one_letter_code
_entity_poly.pdbx_strand_id
1 'polypeptide(L)'
;VENLDPLVQRAITASTSAPDLRDRYDKIPSYVESKLLPFQRDGIRFILQHGCRAFLADEMGLGKTLQAIHCLKLNYFDTFNL
;
A
#
# COMPACT_ATOMS: atom_id res chain seq x y z
N VAL A 1 -14.55 -21.90 16.48
CA VAL A 1 -14.13 -20.88 15.49
C VAL A 1 -15.39 -20.15 15.11
N GLU A 2 -15.53 -18.89 15.53
CA GLU A 2 -16.77 -18.11 15.36
C GLU A 2 -17.20 -18.05 13.90
N ASN A 3 -18.51 -18.16 13.65
CA ASN A 3 -19.10 -18.07 12.33
C ASN A 3 -19.04 -16.60 11.89
N LEU A 4 -17.90 -16.22 11.30
CA LEU A 4 -17.66 -14.87 10.79
C LEU A 4 -18.70 -14.53 9.71
N ASP A 5 -19.20 -13.30 9.74
CA ASP A 5 -20.12 -12.79 8.72
C ASP A 5 -19.57 -13.02 7.30
N PRO A 6 -20.41 -13.40 6.32
CA PRO A 6 -19.97 -13.64 4.94
C PRO A 6 -19.16 -12.48 4.32
N LEU A 7 -19.44 -11.22 4.68
CA LEU A 7 -18.68 -10.07 4.23
C LEU A 7 -17.26 -10.06 4.80
N VAL A 8 -17.10 -10.43 6.07
CA VAL A 8 -15.79 -10.54 6.73
C VAL A 8 -14.96 -11.63 6.07
N GLN A 9 -15.57 -12.80 5.78
CA GLN A 9 -14.88 -13.88 5.06
C GLN A 9 -14.43 -13.45 3.66
N ARG A 10 -15.27 -12.72 2.93
CA ARG A 10 -14.94 -12.18 1.61
C ARG A 10 -13.81 -11.15 1.68
N ALA A 11 -13.83 -10.26 2.67
CA ALA A 11 -12.79 -9.27 2.89
C ALA A 11 -11.43 -9.95 3.20
N ILE A 12 -11.43 -10.96 4.08
CA ILE A 12 -10.23 -11.77 4.37
C ILE A 12 -9.74 -12.46 3.10
N THR A 13 -10.61 -13.17 2.38
CA THR A 13 -10.23 -13.88 1.14
C THR A 13 -9.64 -12.91 0.10
N ALA A 14 -10.24 -11.74 -0.08
CA ALA A 14 -9.77 -10.72 -1.02
C ALA A 14 -8.45 -10.05 -0.59
N SER A 15 -8.23 -9.91 0.72
CA SER A 15 -6.96 -9.42 1.29
C SER A 15 -5.86 -10.45 1.09
N THR A 16 -6.14 -11.72 1.37
CA THR A 16 -5.16 -12.82 1.25
C THR A 16 -4.79 -13.15 -0.20
N SER A 17 -5.68 -12.87 -1.17
CA SER A 17 -5.38 -13.03 -2.59
C SER A 17 -4.60 -11.87 -3.21
N ALA A 18 -4.25 -10.85 -2.42
CA ALA A 18 -3.47 -9.73 -2.91
C ALA A 18 -2.03 -10.14 -3.22
N PRO A 19 -1.50 -9.75 -4.39
CA PRO A 19 -0.09 -9.95 -4.67
C PRO A 19 0.75 -9.04 -3.76
N ASP A 20 1.89 -9.54 -3.30
CA ASP A 20 2.92 -8.72 -2.66
C ASP A 20 3.65 -7.91 -3.74
N LEU A 21 3.63 -6.58 -3.62
CA LEU A 21 4.19 -5.64 -4.59
C LEU A 21 5.39 -4.85 -4.02
N ARG A 22 6.04 -5.35 -2.97
CA ARG A 22 7.17 -4.66 -2.32
C ARG A 22 8.36 -4.43 -3.26
N ASP A 23 8.53 -5.26 -4.28
CA ASP A 23 9.52 -5.09 -5.36
C ASP A 23 9.35 -3.75 -6.10
N ARG A 24 8.14 -3.18 -6.12
CA ARG A 24 7.90 -1.88 -6.76
C ARG A 24 8.41 -0.70 -5.94
N TYR A 25 8.77 -0.90 -4.68
CA TYR A 25 9.30 0.17 -3.84
C TYR A 25 10.54 0.83 -4.45
N ASP A 26 11.39 0.03 -5.08
CA ASP A 26 12.65 0.49 -5.71
C ASP A 26 12.41 1.39 -6.94
N LYS A 27 11.16 1.45 -7.44
CA LYS A 27 10.76 2.37 -8.54
C LYS A 27 10.50 3.79 -8.06
N ILE A 28 10.51 4.05 -6.75
CA ILE A 28 10.41 5.42 -6.22
C ILE A 28 11.70 6.17 -6.54
N PRO A 29 11.65 7.34 -7.21
CA PRO A 29 12.86 8.14 -7.43
C PRO A 29 13.53 8.53 -6.11
N SER A 30 14.86 8.44 -6.04
CA SER A 30 15.63 8.70 -4.82
C SER A 30 15.41 10.09 -4.22
N TYR A 31 15.18 11.12 -5.06
CA TYR A 31 14.88 12.49 -4.61
C TYR A 31 13.51 12.63 -3.94
N VAL A 32 12.60 11.69 -4.18
CA VAL A 32 11.29 11.61 -3.56
C VAL A 32 11.39 10.81 -2.27
N GLU A 33 12.03 9.65 -2.32
CA GLU A 33 12.25 8.80 -1.14
C GLU A 33 12.97 9.56 -0.02
N SER A 34 13.97 10.38 -0.37
CA SER A 34 14.71 11.20 0.59
C SER A 34 13.86 12.22 1.34
N LYS A 35 12.70 12.61 0.79
CA LYS A 35 11.76 13.55 1.43
C LYS A 35 10.73 12.84 2.33
N LEU A 36 10.62 11.52 2.26
CA LEU A 36 9.73 10.73 3.11
C LEU A 36 10.33 10.54 4.49
N LEU A 37 9.50 10.71 5.52
CA LEU A 37 9.85 10.33 6.89
C LEU A 37 9.94 8.79 7.00
N PRO A 38 10.75 8.24 7.92
CA PRO A 38 10.92 6.79 8.05
C PRO A 38 9.60 6.01 8.15
N PHE A 39 8.65 6.48 8.96
CA PHE A 39 7.34 5.84 9.10
C PHE A 39 6.49 5.88 7.82
N GLN A 40 6.66 6.90 6.97
CA GLN A 40 5.94 6.98 5.70
C GLN A 40 6.49 5.95 4.70
N ARG A 41 7.80 5.67 4.76
CA ARG A 41 8.43 4.62 3.95
C ARG A 41 7.90 3.25 4.35
N ASP A 42 7.79 3.01 5.66
CA ASP A 42 7.24 1.76 6.18
C ASP A 42 5.75 1.62 5.84
N GLY A 43 4.97 2.71 5.92
CA GLY A 43 3.57 2.73 5.49
C GLY A 43 3.39 2.38 4.01
N ILE A 44 4.24 2.92 3.13
CA ILE A 44 4.24 2.56 1.70
C ILE A 44 4.58 1.09 1.49
N ARG A 45 5.63 0.57 2.16
CA ARG A 45 6.01 -0.85 2.08
C ARG A 45 4.89 -1.77 2.57
N PHE A 46 4.20 -1.37 3.64
CA PHE A 46 3.05 -2.09 4.18
C PHE A 46 1.89 -2.14 3.18
N ILE A 47 1.54 -1.01 2.55
CA ILE A 47 0.48 -0.97 1.52
C ILE A 47 0.85 -1.85 0.32
N LEU A 48 2.10 -1.78 -0.15
CA LEU A 48 2.59 -2.60 -1.26
C LEU A 48 2.54 -4.10 -0.95
N GLN A 49 2.90 -4.49 0.28
CA GLN A 49 2.83 -5.89 0.73
C GLN A 49 1.41 -6.48 0.62
N HIS A 50 0.38 -5.63 0.73
CA HIS A 50 -1.03 -6.03 0.65
C HIS A 50 -1.65 -5.72 -0.71
N GLY A 51 -0.84 -5.66 -1.79
CA GLY A 51 -1.31 -5.40 -3.15
C GLY A 51 -2.08 -4.10 -3.29
N CYS A 52 -1.66 -3.06 -2.57
CA CYS A 52 -2.31 -1.76 -2.46
C CYS A 52 -3.72 -1.77 -1.85
N ARG A 53 -4.10 -2.83 -1.13
CA ARG A 53 -5.38 -2.98 -0.43
C ARG A 53 -5.15 -2.94 1.08
N ALA A 54 -4.92 -1.75 1.62
CA ALA A 54 -4.64 -1.55 3.03
C ALA A 54 -5.36 -0.31 3.58
N PHE A 55 -5.63 -0.31 4.89
CA PHE A 55 -6.22 0.81 5.60
C PHE A 55 -5.13 1.56 6.38
N LEU A 56 -4.84 2.80 6.00
CA LEU A 56 -3.92 3.68 6.74
C LEU A 56 -4.69 4.43 7.83
N ALA A 57 -4.60 3.94 9.07
CA ALA A 57 -5.31 4.48 10.22
C ALA A 57 -4.42 5.31 11.16
N ASP A 58 -3.26 5.78 10.70
CA ASP A 58 -2.35 6.60 11.51
C ASP A 58 -3.00 7.91 11.97
N GLU A 59 -2.38 8.59 12.95
CA GLU A 59 -2.80 9.90 13.44
C GLU A 59 -2.94 10.95 12.32
N MET A 60 -3.84 11.92 12.52
CA MET A 60 -4.04 13.03 11.58
C MET A 60 -2.76 13.88 11.43
N GLY A 61 -2.52 14.43 10.24
CA GLY A 61 -1.33 15.26 9.97
C GLY A 61 -0.06 14.49 9.56
N LEU A 62 -0.04 13.16 9.64
CA LEU A 62 1.14 12.34 9.29
C LEU A 62 1.37 12.11 7.78
N GLY A 63 0.58 12.76 6.92
CA GLY A 63 0.78 12.70 5.48
C GLY A 63 0.29 11.40 4.80
N LYS A 64 -0.78 10.78 5.31
CA LYS A 64 -1.41 9.58 4.71
C LYS A 64 -1.77 9.75 3.23
N THR A 65 -2.22 10.94 2.83
CA THR A 65 -2.50 11.27 1.41
C THR A 65 -1.25 11.11 0.55
N LEU A 66 -0.10 11.53 1.05
CA LEU A 66 1.16 11.43 0.35
C LEU A 66 1.58 9.96 0.20
N GLN A 67 1.40 9.13 1.25
CA GLN A 67 1.64 7.68 1.17
C GLN A 67 0.73 7.01 0.12
N ALA A 68 -0.56 7.38 0.09
CA ALA A 68 -1.53 6.84 -0.86
C ALA A 68 -1.19 7.19 -2.33
N ILE A 69 -0.78 8.43 -2.60
CA ILE A 69 -0.37 8.86 -3.95
C ILE A 69 0.84 8.05 -4.45
N HIS A 70 1.84 7.81 -3.60
CA HIS A 70 2.99 6.98 -3.98
C HIS A 70 2.56 5.56 -4.33
N CYS A 71 1.72 4.94 -3.50
CA CYS A 71 1.22 3.59 -3.77
C CYS A 71 0.40 3.53 -5.07
N LEU A 72 -0.43 4.55 -5.35
CA LEU A 72 -1.13 4.66 -6.62
C LEU A 72 -0.14 4.73 -7.79
N LYS A 73 0.85 5.63 -7.71
CA LYS A 73 1.84 5.81 -8.77
C LYS A 73 2.59 4.50 -9.05
N LEU A 74 3.03 3.79 -8.01
CA LEU A 74 3.72 2.50 -8.13
C LEU A 74 2.83 1.38 -8.66
N ASN A 75 1.53 1.40 -8.36
CA ASN A 75 0.60 0.41 -8.88
C ASN A 75 0.34 0.58 -10.38
N TYR A 76 0.24 1.82 -10.86
CA TYR A 76 -0.11 2.16 -12.24
C TYR A 76 1.10 2.31 -13.18
N PHE A 77 2.33 2.44 -12.68
CA PHE A 77 3.51 2.60 -13.55
C PHE A 77 3.81 1.36 -14.41
N ASP A 78 3.44 0.16 -13.95
CA ASP A 78 3.61 -1.07 -14.73
C ASP A 78 2.59 -1.22 -15.87
N THR A 79 1.49 -0.48 -15.84
CA THR A 79 0.42 -0.59 -16.85
C THR A 79 0.63 0.33 -18.07
N PHE A 80 1.58 1.28 -18.01
CA PHE A 80 1.77 2.33 -19.02
C PHE A 80 3.17 2.36 -19.65
N ASN A 81 3.93 1.27 -19.61
CA ASN A 81 5.08 1.10 -20.51
C ASN A 81 4.60 0.60 -21.90
N LEU A 82 3.99 1.53 -22.65
CA LEU A 82 3.91 1.52 -24.12
C LEU A 82 5.02 2.44 -24.66
#